data_AF-A0A2P5ICU3-F1
#
_entry.id   AF-A0A2P5ICU3-F1
#
_cell.length_a   1.000
_cell.length_b   1.000
_cell.length_c   1.000
_cell.angle_alpha   90.00
_cell.angle_beta   90.00
_cell.angle_gamma   90.00
#
_symmetry.space_group_name_H-M   'P 1'
#
loop_
_entity.id
_entity.type
_entity.pdbx_description
1 polymer ?
#
loop_
_entity_poly.entity_id
_entity_poly.type
_entity_poly.pdbx_seq_one_letter_code
_entity_poly.pdbx_strand_id
1 'polypeptide(L)'
;MTASEDVSFSCASTSVAWSSLISRSLAAWAALDRPKHQLAESTLQSYTDLDDFLTKFSTGLGGPMFWFFQTREAFVSQDAMTKWNRDRLDDYIILPGFPGFVTRDHCFFVSHFWHTHDDPDPEGRYLRLMQKELEASSWSYIWVDWTCLPQEPRSHNEEVYFLRALRTVPAIIRNCGFMWYYPGFEPRLWILYEVAEYVRTCENASEHLVTEDIKEFMGHITEMQEVGVGATLDKYGYKCTFARDKEFIAPWLELLVLLNRLGIDVDDIRRVQDGITWFRSCESMVIGTFNGTVKIERFEGTLTLGGREYKFAPFTQWVSFLPE
;
A
#
# COMPACT_ATOMS: atom_id res chain seq x y z
N MET A 1 -34.10 27.66 34.83
CA MET A 1 -34.26 26.19 34.74
C MET A 1 -34.61 25.87 33.29
N THR A 2 -33.62 25.53 32.49
CA THR A 2 -33.78 25.00 31.13
C THR A 2 -32.75 23.89 31.03
N ALA A 3 -33.23 22.66 31.00
CA ALA A 3 -32.42 21.45 30.96
C ALA A 3 -31.79 21.30 29.57
N SER A 4 -30.49 20.99 29.57
CA SER A 4 -29.73 20.53 28.42
C SER A 4 -30.05 19.05 28.17
N GLU A 5 -30.80 18.77 27.12
CA GLU A 5 -30.83 17.45 26.48
C GLU A 5 -30.07 17.60 25.16
N ASP A 6 -28.83 17.10 25.10
CA ASP A 6 -28.15 16.72 23.85
C ASP A 6 -26.71 16.27 24.14
N VAL A 7 -26.52 15.05 24.67
CA VAL A 7 -25.29 14.26 24.49
C VAL A 7 -25.58 12.78 24.77
N SER A 8 -26.18 12.03 23.84
CA SER A 8 -26.17 10.54 23.95
C SER A 8 -26.36 9.77 22.63
N PHE A 9 -26.75 10.43 21.54
CA PHE A 9 -27.04 9.73 20.27
C PHE A 9 -25.80 9.33 19.44
N SER A 10 -24.62 9.89 19.70
CA SER A 10 -23.42 9.67 18.86
C SER A 10 -22.77 8.28 19.06
N CYS A 11 -22.66 7.79 20.30
CA CYS A 11 -21.86 6.59 20.62
C CYS A 11 -22.51 5.26 20.20
N ALA A 12 -23.85 5.18 20.19
CA ALA A 12 -24.54 3.95 19.80
C ALA A 12 -24.46 3.69 18.28
N SER A 13 -24.45 4.75 17.46
CA SER A 13 -24.42 4.66 16.00
C SER A 13 -23.07 4.16 15.45
N THR A 14 -21.96 4.59 16.07
CA THR A 14 -20.60 4.22 15.67
C THR A 14 -20.29 2.75 15.99
N SER A 15 -20.78 2.23 17.11
CA SER A 15 -20.65 0.81 17.46
C SER A 15 -21.40 -0.12 16.50
N VAL A 16 -22.57 0.30 16.00
CA VAL A 16 -23.33 -0.45 14.99
C VAL A 16 -22.61 -0.45 13.64
N ALA A 17 -22.13 0.71 13.19
CA ALA A 17 -21.37 0.82 11.93
C ALA A 17 -20.09 -0.04 11.96
N TRP A 18 -19.37 -0.05 13.08
CA TRP A 18 -18.20 -0.91 13.27
C TRP A 18 -18.57 -2.40 13.22
N SER A 19 -19.59 -2.83 13.98
CA SER A 19 -20.03 -4.23 13.99
C SER A 19 -20.46 -4.71 12.59
N SER A 20 -21.09 -3.83 11.82
CA SER A 20 -21.47 -4.04 10.42
C SER A 20 -20.23 -4.22 9.52
N LEU A 21 -19.24 -3.32 9.65
CA LEU A 21 -17.95 -3.42 8.97
C LEU A 21 -17.24 -4.75 9.24
N ILE A 22 -17.16 -5.18 10.50
CA ILE A 22 -16.52 -6.45 10.86
C ILE A 22 -17.28 -7.62 10.24
N SER A 23 -18.60 -7.64 10.34
CA SER A 23 -19.42 -8.71 9.79
C SER A 23 -19.25 -8.84 8.27
N ARG A 24 -19.26 -7.72 7.53
CA ARG A 24 -18.99 -7.70 6.08
C ARG A 24 -17.57 -8.15 5.76
N SER A 25 -16.59 -7.71 6.54
CA SER A 25 -15.19 -8.08 6.34
C SER A 25 -15.00 -9.59 6.47
N LEU A 26 -15.55 -10.22 7.51
CA LEU A 26 -15.46 -11.67 7.71
C LEU A 26 -16.19 -12.45 6.62
N ALA A 27 -17.34 -11.96 6.14
CA ALA A 27 -18.04 -12.53 5.01
C ALA A 27 -17.20 -12.44 3.71
N ALA A 28 -16.54 -11.30 3.48
CA ALA A 28 -15.61 -11.11 2.38
C ALA A 28 -14.43 -12.09 2.45
N TRP A 29 -13.87 -12.34 3.64
CA TRP A 29 -12.76 -13.30 3.82
C TRP A 29 -13.17 -14.72 3.44
N ALA A 30 -14.39 -15.13 3.81
CA ALA A 30 -14.93 -16.44 3.46
C ALA A 30 -15.14 -16.58 1.94
N ALA A 31 -15.56 -15.51 1.27
CA ALA A 31 -15.78 -15.49 -0.18
C ALA A 31 -14.48 -15.59 -1.00
N LEU A 32 -13.34 -15.19 -0.43
CA LEU A 32 -12.02 -15.29 -1.09
C LEU A 32 -11.44 -16.72 -1.06
N ASP A 33 -12.15 -17.70 -0.49
CA ASP A 33 -11.74 -19.11 -0.35
C ASP A 33 -10.34 -19.29 0.26
N ARG A 34 -10.03 -18.49 1.29
CA ARG A 34 -8.74 -18.51 1.97
C ARG A 34 -8.79 -19.37 3.24
N PRO A 35 -7.66 -19.99 3.64
CA PRO A 35 -7.56 -20.64 4.94
C PRO A 35 -7.99 -19.68 6.05
N LYS A 36 -8.73 -20.17 7.04
CA LYS A 36 -9.12 -19.34 8.18
C LYS A 36 -7.87 -18.85 8.92
N HIS A 37 -7.65 -17.54 8.90
CA HIS A 37 -6.62 -16.90 9.69
C HIS A 37 -7.16 -16.58 11.08
N GLN A 38 -7.27 -17.62 11.92
CA GLN A 38 -7.88 -17.55 13.25
C GLN A 38 -7.32 -16.41 14.10
N LEU A 39 -6.02 -16.13 14.01
CA LEU A 39 -5.40 -15.01 14.73
C LEU A 39 -5.87 -13.64 14.23
N ALA A 40 -5.98 -13.46 12.90
CA ALA A 40 -6.46 -12.19 12.34
C ALA A 40 -7.95 -12.00 12.62
N GLU A 41 -8.74 -13.07 12.51
CA GLU A 41 -10.16 -13.07 12.83
C GLU A 41 -10.41 -12.71 14.30
N SER A 42 -9.74 -13.43 15.22
CA SER A 42 -9.89 -13.16 16.65
C SER A 42 -9.38 -11.78 17.05
N THR A 43 -8.30 -11.31 16.42
CA THR A 43 -7.78 -9.95 16.65
C THR A 43 -8.82 -8.92 16.20
N LEU A 44 -9.34 -9.04 14.97
CA LEU A 44 -10.29 -8.08 14.43
C LEU A 44 -11.60 -8.04 15.24
N GLN A 45 -12.09 -9.21 15.65
CA GLN A 45 -13.29 -9.33 16.49
C GLN A 45 -13.09 -8.84 17.93
N SER A 46 -11.84 -8.70 18.39
CA SER A 46 -11.54 -8.21 19.74
C SER A 46 -11.70 -6.69 19.90
N TYR A 47 -11.85 -5.97 18.78
CA TYR A 47 -12.03 -4.52 18.78
C TYR A 47 -13.49 -4.14 18.93
N THR A 48 -13.79 -3.24 19.86
CA THR A 48 -15.18 -2.84 20.18
C THR A 48 -15.76 -1.81 19.22
N ASP A 49 -14.89 -0.94 18.69
CA ASP A 49 -15.22 0.15 17.79
C ASP A 49 -13.98 0.57 16.99
N LEU A 50 -14.14 1.56 16.11
CA LEU A 50 -13.05 2.08 15.29
C LEU A 50 -11.93 2.74 16.12
N ASP A 51 -12.27 3.46 17.19
CA ASP A 51 -11.26 4.13 18.02
C ASP A 51 -10.43 3.10 18.78
N ASP A 52 -11.05 2.04 19.30
CA ASP A 52 -10.38 0.90 19.91
C ASP A 52 -9.48 0.18 18.91
N PHE A 53 -9.95 -0.03 17.67
CA PHE A 53 -9.14 -0.56 16.57
C PHE A 53 -7.91 0.32 16.34
N LEU A 54 -8.08 1.62 16.07
CA LEU A 54 -6.98 2.54 15.75
C LEU A 54 -6.01 2.71 16.94
N THR A 55 -6.51 2.74 18.18
CA THR A 55 -5.70 2.87 19.40
C THR A 55 -4.89 1.61 19.69
N LYS A 56 -5.50 0.43 19.67
CA LYS A 56 -4.75 -0.81 19.88
C LYS A 56 -3.79 -1.10 18.74
N PHE A 57 -4.07 -0.56 17.55
CA PHE A 57 -3.14 -0.61 16.43
C PHE A 57 -1.91 0.30 16.62
N SER A 58 -2.05 1.39 17.38
CA SER A 58 -0.98 2.36 17.66
C SER A 58 -0.02 1.92 18.77
N THR A 59 -0.47 1.09 19.72
CA THR A 59 0.36 0.58 20.83
C THR A 59 1.42 -0.46 20.43
N GLY A 60 1.55 -0.78 19.13
CA GLY A 60 2.74 -1.45 18.58
C GLY A 60 2.92 -2.93 18.97
N LEU A 61 1.96 -3.53 19.67
CA LEU A 61 2.00 -4.94 20.07
C LEU A 61 1.72 -5.87 18.89
N GLY A 62 2.68 -6.04 17.97
CA GLY A 62 2.87 -7.22 17.09
C GLY A 62 1.68 -7.76 16.29
N GLY A 63 0.53 -7.09 16.28
CA GLY A 63 -0.71 -7.58 15.71
C GLY A 63 -0.67 -7.52 14.18
N PRO A 64 -1.49 -8.31 13.48
CA PRO A 64 -1.58 -8.27 12.03
C PRO A 64 -1.87 -6.86 11.52
N MET A 65 -1.33 -6.53 10.34
CA MET A 65 -1.76 -5.34 9.61
C MET A 65 -3.18 -5.56 9.09
N PHE A 66 -3.97 -4.48 9.00
CA PHE A 66 -5.32 -4.50 8.44
C PHE A 66 -5.48 -3.32 7.50
N TRP A 67 -5.93 -3.56 6.28
CA TRP A 67 -6.14 -2.56 5.24
C TRP A 67 -7.62 -2.32 5.03
N PHE A 68 -8.04 -1.05 5.01
CA PHE A 68 -9.35 -0.70 4.47
C PHE A 68 -9.31 -0.84 2.96
N PHE A 69 -10.33 -1.48 2.40
CA PHE A 69 -10.61 -1.49 0.97
C PHE A 69 -12.03 -0.96 0.76
N GLN A 70 -12.26 -0.19 -0.29
CA GLN A 70 -13.61 0.15 -0.71
C GLN A 70 -14.28 -1.06 -1.38
N THR A 71 -15.59 -1.20 -1.14
CA THR A 71 -16.41 -2.16 -1.89
C THR A 71 -16.59 -1.68 -3.33
N ARG A 72 -16.82 -2.63 -4.24
CA ARG A 72 -17.15 -2.30 -5.63
C ARG A 72 -18.37 -1.39 -5.73
N GLU A 73 -19.41 -1.67 -4.95
CA GLU A 73 -20.65 -0.89 -4.94
C GLU A 73 -20.39 0.56 -4.53
N ALA A 74 -19.59 0.79 -3.49
CA ALA A 74 -19.23 2.13 -3.05
C ALA A 74 -18.40 2.87 -4.10
N PHE A 75 -17.39 2.21 -4.68
CA PHE A 75 -16.52 2.84 -5.67
C PHE A 75 -17.23 3.15 -7.01
N VAL A 76 -18.17 2.31 -7.45
CA VAL A 76 -18.92 2.52 -8.70
C VAL A 76 -20.03 3.56 -8.52
N SER A 77 -20.58 3.72 -7.31
CA SER A 77 -21.69 4.66 -7.06
C SER A 77 -21.25 6.09 -6.77
N GLN A 78 -19.97 6.34 -6.49
CA GLN A 78 -19.46 7.69 -6.26
C GLN A 78 -19.28 8.49 -7.57
N ASP A 79 -19.61 9.79 -7.52
CA ASP A 79 -19.44 10.72 -8.65
C ASP A 79 -18.04 11.37 -8.71
N ALA A 80 -17.35 11.39 -7.57
CA ALA A 80 -16.00 11.90 -7.36
C ALA A 80 -15.27 11.05 -6.31
N MET A 81 -13.94 11.04 -6.33
CA MET A 81 -13.18 10.31 -5.31
C MET A 81 -13.38 10.97 -3.95
N THR A 82 -14.00 10.26 -3.02
CA THR A 82 -14.19 10.80 -1.67
C THR A 82 -13.05 10.40 -0.77
N LYS A 83 -12.50 11.40 -0.06
CA LYS A 83 -11.54 11.19 1.03
C LYS A 83 -12.05 10.10 2.00
N TRP A 84 -11.12 9.29 2.51
CA TRP A 84 -11.43 8.35 3.60
C TRP A 84 -12.21 9.05 4.72
N ASN A 85 -13.29 8.40 5.18
CA ASN A 85 -14.19 8.99 6.17
C ASN A 85 -14.62 7.95 7.21
N ARG A 86 -14.27 8.23 8.48
CA ARG A 86 -14.60 7.42 9.64
C ARG A 86 -16.11 7.24 9.88
N ASP A 87 -16.94 8.14 9.37
CA ASP A 87 -18.39 8.09 9.52
C ASP A 87 -19.07 7.32 8.38
N ARG A 88 -18.30 6.87 7.37
CA ARG A 88 -18.80 6.12 6.19
C ARG A 88 -18.25 4.69 6.14
N LEU A 89 -18.24 3.99 7.28
CA LEU A 89 -17.71 2.63 7.36
C LEU A 89 -18.44 1.62 6.45
N ASP A 90 -19.66 1.93 6.01
CA ASP A 90 -20.43 1.13 5.05
C ASP A 90 -19.81 1.02 3.67
N ASP A 91 -18.92 1.94 3.30
CA ASP A 91 -18.21 1.92 2.01
C ASP A 91 -17.04 0.93 2.00
N TYR A 92 -16.69 0.37 3.17
CA TYR A 92 -15.44 -0.37 3.34
C TYR A 92 -15.65 -1.80 3.82
N ILE A 93 -14.59 -2.57 3.59
CA ILE A 93 -14.23 -3.77 4.33
C ILE A 93 -12.79 -3.65 4.84
N ILE A 94 -12.43 -4.51 5.79
CA ILE A 94 -11.07 -4.65 6.31
C ILE A 94 -10.48 -5.99 5.84
N LEU A 95 -9.33 -5.95 5.19
CA LEU A 95 -8.58 -7.14 4.77
C LEU A 95 -7.24 -7.22 5.54
N PRO A 96 -6.87 -8.37 6.10
CA PRO A 96 -5.57 -8.61 6.67
C PRO A 96 -4.43 -8.36 5.67
N GLY A 97 -3.42 -7.62 6.12
CA GLY A 97 -2.20 -7.38 5.39
C GLY A 97 -1.17 -8.44 5.72
N PHE A 98 -1.14 -9.53 4.95
CA PHE A 98 -0.03 -10.48 4.89
C PHE A 98 0.02 -11.15 3.50
N PRO A 99 1.15 -11.76 3.12
CA PRO A 99 1.33 -12.30 1.78
C PRO A 99 0.23 -13.30 1.40
N GLY A 100 -0.35 -13.12 0.21
CA GLY A 100 -1.33 -14.04 -0.37
C GLY A 100 -2.76 -13.97 0.17
N PHE A 101 -3.08 -13.05 1.10
CA PHE A 101 -4.47 -12.89 1.57
C PHE A 101 -5.37 -12.25 0.50
N VAL A 102 -4.92 -11.11 -0.02
CA VAL A 102 -5.55 -10.42 -1.15
C VAL A 102 -5.00 -10.99 -2.46
N THR A 103 -5.84 -11.05 -3.48
CA THR A 103 -5.44 -11.54 -4.81
C THR A 103 -5.82 -10.59 -5.91
N ARG A 104 -5.10 -10.72 -7.02
CA ARG A 104 -5.20 -9.80 -8.15
C ARG A 104 -6.54 -9.82 -8.87
N ASP A 105 -7.23 -10.95 -8.84
CA ASP A 105 -8.53 -11.10 -9.49
C ASP A 105 -9.67 -10.41 -8.73
N HIS A 106 -9.50 -10.21 -7.41
CA HIS A 106 -10.55 -9.66 -6.54
C HIS A 106 -10.24 -8.27 -6.00
N CYS A 107 -8.96 -7.96 -5.77
CA CYS A 107 -8.51 -6.73 -5.12
C CYS A 107 -7.62 -5.94 -6.08
N PHE A 108 -7.97 -4.67 -6.33
CA PHE A 108 -7.19 -3.76 -7.16
C PHE A 108 -6.56 -2.65 -6.34
N PHE A 109 -5.29 -2.35 -6.61
CA PHE A 109 -4.60 -1.14 -6.19
C PHE A 109 -4.68 -0.12 -7.33
N VAL A 110 -5.01 1.12 -7.00
CA VAL A 110 -5.09 2.23 -7.96
C VAL A 110 -3.93 3.19 -7.72
N SER A 111 -3.05 3.29 -8.71
CA SER A 111 -2.07 4.37 -8.80
C SER A 111 -2.63 5.52 -9.63
N HIS A 112 -2.49 6.75 -9.13
CA HIS A 112 -3.04 7.93 -9.80
C HIS A 112 -2.27 9.20 -9.42
N PHE A 113 -2.33 10.22 -10.28
CA PHE A 113 -1.77 11.51 -9.94
C PHE A 113 -2.67 12.30 -9.00
N TRP A 114 -2.03 12.99 -8.06
CA TRP A 114 -2.67 14.04 -7.28
C TRP A 114 -2.65 15.35 -8.05
N HIS A 115 -3.83 15.84 -8.43
CA HIS A 115 -3.97 17.14 -9.10
C HIS A 115 -3.75 18.32 -8.17
N THR A 116 -4.22 18.20 -6.94
CA THR A 116 -4.05 19.23 -5.92
C THR A 116 -3.48 18.60 -4.66
N HIS A 117 -3.07 19.43 -3.70
CA HIS A 117 -2.60 18.95 -2.40
C HIS A 117 -3.73 18.29 -1.60
N ASP A 118 -4.98 18.72 -1.78
CA ASP A 118 -6.11 18.37 -0.91
C ASP A 118 -7.15 17.48 -1.58
N ASP A 119 -7.02 17.21 -2.88
CA ASP A 119 -7.91 16.36 -3.66
C ASP A 119 -7.20 15.86 -4.92
N PRO A 120 -7.06 14.54 -5.12
CA PRO A 120 -6.42 14.00 -6.29
C PRO A 120 -7.24 14.13 -7.58
N ASP A 121 -8.57 14.16 -7.50
CA ASP A 121 -9.48 14.18 -8.65
C ASP A 121 -10.77 14.97 -8.34
N PRO A 122 -10.68 16.29 -8.12
CA PRO A 122 -11.80 17.11 -7.66
C PRO A 122 -12.96 17.17 -8.66
N GLU A 123 -12.70 16.87 -9.93
CA GLU A 123 -13.73 16.85 -10.96
C GLU A 123 -14.26 15.44 -11.26
N GLY A 124 -13.73 14.40 -10.60
CA GLY A 124 -14.10 13.00 -10.82
C GLY A 124 -13.76 12.46 -12.21
N ARG A 125 -12.84 13.10 -12.95
CA ARG A 125 -12.52 12.72 -14.33
C ARG A 125 -11.82 11.37 -14.38
N TYR A 126 -10.86 11.15 -13.49
CA TYR A 126 -10.11 9.90 -13.43
C TYR A 126 -10.97 8.78 -12.88
N LEU A 127 -11.76 9.08 -11.84
CA LEU A 127 -12.72 8.12 -11.30
C LEU A 127 -13.63 7.56 -12.40
N ARG A 128 -14.25 8.41 -13.21
CA ARG A 128 -15.15 7.97 -14.30
C ARG A 128 -14.44 7.10 -15.35
N LEU A 129 -13.18 7.41 -15.65
CA LEU A 129 -12.38 6.61 -16.57
C LEU A 129 -12.08 5.23 -15.98
N MET A 130 -11.66 5.17 -14.72
CA MET A 130 -11.40 3.91 -14.02
C MET A 130 -12.66 3.07 -13.85
N GLN A 131 -13.79 3.67 -13.45
CA GLN A 131 -15.08 2.99 -13.38
C GLN A 131 -15.46 2.34 -14.71
N LYS A 132 -15.23 3.05 -15.83
CA LYS A 132 -15.48 2.53 -17.18
C LYS A 132 -14.57 1.37 -17.54
N GLU A 133 -13.27 1.43 -17.23
CA GLU A 133 -12.34 0.32 -17.47
C GLU A 133 -12.66 -0.91 -16.61
N LEU A 134 -13.11 -0.68 -15.38
CA LEU A 134 -13.46 -1.70 -14.41
C LEU A 134 -14.86 -2.30 -14.60
N GLU A 135 -15.70 -1.70 -15.43
CA GLU A 135 -17.11 -2.10 -15.61
C GLU A 135 -17.21 -3.58 -16.07
N ALA A 136 -16.38 -3.97 -17.02
CA ALA A 136 -16.38 -5.32 -17.61
C ALA A 136 -15.65 -6.39 -16.77
N SER A 137 -14.92 -5.98 -15.73
CA SER A 137 -14.04 -6.87 -14.96
C SER A 137 -14.74 -7.41 -13.70
N SER A 138 -14.38 -8.63 -13.28
CA SER A 138 -15.00 -9.34 -12.14
C SER A 138 -14.25 -9.13 -10.80
N TRP A 139 -13.93 -7.89 -10.48
CA TRP A 139 -13.28 -7.51 -9.21
C TRP A 139 -14.31 -7.26 -8.10
N SER A 140 -13.83 -7.22 -6.85
CA SER A 140 -14.66 -7.10 -5.65
C SER A 140 -14.31 -5.88 -4.79
N TYR A 141 -13.02 -5.59 -4.64
CA TYR A 141 -12.51 -4.58 -3.72
C TYR A 141 -11.44 -3.73 -4.39
N ILE A 142 -11.38 -2.46 -4.01
CA ILE A 142 -10.42 -1.51 -4.56
C ILE A 142 -9.75 -0.73 -3.45
N TRP A 143 -8.47 -0.46 -3.65
CA TRP A 143 -7.63 0.30 -2.76
C TRP A 143 -7.08 1.50 -3.50
N VAL A 144 -7.47 2.68 -3.04
CA VAL A 144 -6.92 3.97 -3.45
C VAL A 144 -6.42 4.63 -2.18
N ASP A 145 -5.18 5.11 -2.15
CA ASP A 145 -4.59 5.71 -0.96
C ASP A 145 -5.49 6.82 -0.37
N TRP A 146 -6.03 7.70 -1.22
CA TRP A 146 -6.94 8.80 -0.86
C TRP A 146 -8.21 8.33 -0.16
N THR A 147 -8.80 7.24 -0.64
CA THR A 147 -10.09 6.73 -0.15
C THR A 147 -9.92 5.73 0.99
N CYS A 148 -8.78 5.04 1.06
CA CYS A 148 -8.56 3.90 1.96
C CYS A 148 -7.59 4.20 3.11
N LEU A 149 -6.91 5.34 3.10
CA LEU A 149 -6.08 5.81 4.21
C LEU A 149 -6.64 7.11 4.80
N PRO A 150 -6.54 7.32 6.13
CA PRO A 150 -6.84 8.62 6.72
C PRO A 150 -6.02 9.75 6.08
N GLN A 151 -6.70 10.85 5.73
CA GLN A 151 -6.08 12.05 5.14
C GLN A 151 -6.23 13.24 6.07
N GLU A 152 -5.41 14.29 5.87
CA GLU A 152 -5.36 15.46 6.75
C GLU A 152 -6.70 16.25 6.81
N PRO A 153 -7.14 16.75 7.98
CA PRO A 153 -6.50 16.60 9.29
C PRO A 153 -6.71 15.19 9.87
N ARG A 154 -5.64 14.59 10.40
CA ARG A 154 -5.68 13.30 11.10
C ARG A 154 -5.64 13.48 12.62
N SER A 155 -6.41 12.67 13.34
CA SER A 155 -6.18 12.43 14.76
C SER A 155 -4.87 11.67 14.99
N HIS A 156 -4.38 11.66 16.24
CA HIS A 156 -3.15 10.93 16.58
C HIS A 156 -3.22 9.45 16.16
N ASN A 157 -4.30 8.74 16.48
CA ASN A 157 -4.42 7.32 16.14
C ASN A 157 -4.56 7.07 14.62
N GLU A 158 -5.21 7.98 13.90
CA GLU A 158 -5.27 7.94 12.44
C GLU A 158 -3.90 8.18 11.79
N GLU A 159 -3.07 9.07 12.33
CA GLU A 159 -1.68 9.28 11.90
C GLU A 159 -0.86 8.00 12.09
N VAL A 160 -0.99 7.33 13.25
CA VAL A 160 -0.26 6.08 13.50
C VAL A 160 -0.70 4.98 12.53
N TYR A 161 -2.00 4.84 12.30
CA TYR A 161 -2.53 3.91 11.31
C TYR A 161 -2.01 4.25 9.91
N PHE A 162 -2.09 5.53 9.49
CA PHE A 162 -1.63 6.02 8.20
C PHE A 162 -0.15 5.67 7.97
N LEU A 163 0.73 6.03 8.89
CA LEU A 163 2.18 5.78 8.78
C LEU A 163 2.47 4.27 8.73
N ARG A 164 1.74 3.47 9.50
CA ARG A 164 1.89 2.02 9.50
C ARG A 164 1.41 1.41 8.19
N ALA A 165 0.28 1.87 7.65
CA ALA A 165 -0.28 1.39 6.39
C ALA A 165 0.56 1.82 5.18
N LEU A 166 1.03 3.06 5.15
CA LEU A 166 1.92 3.60 4.12
C LEU A 166 3.17 2.73 3.94
N ARG A 167 3.75 2.24 5.05
CA ARG A 167 4.90 1.33 5.02
C ARG A 167 4.61 -0.05 4.41
N THR A 168 3.33 -0.41 4.28
CA THR A 168 2.87 -1.69 3.72
C THR A 168 2.30 -1.56 2.31
N VAL A 169 2.24 -0.35 1.75
CA VAL A 169 1.85 -0.10 0.35
C VAL A 169 2.62 -0.98 -0.64
N PRO A 170 3.96 -1.19 -0.51
CA PRO A 170 4.67 -2.16 -1.35
C PRO A 170 3.98 -3.54 -1.39
N ALA A 171 3.55 -4.06 -0.24
CA ALA A 171 2.86 -5.35 -0.18
C ALA A 171 1.46 -5.29 -0.81
N ILE A 172 0.73 -4.17 -0.73
CA ILE A 172 -0.57 -4.04 -1.40
C ILE A 172 -0.38 -4.15 -2.91
N ILE A 173 0.58 -3.41 -3.47
CA ILE A 173 0.92 -3.41 -4.91
C ILE A 173 1.31 -4.83 -5.37
N ARG A 174 2.14 -5.53 -4.59
CA ARG A 174 2.57 -6.90 -4.94
C ARG A 174 1.44 -7.93 -4.95
N ASN A 175 0.38 -7.74 -4.17
CA ASN A 175 -0.66 -8.75 -3.98
C ASN A 175 -1.98 -8.42 -4.71
N CYS A 176 -2.19 -7.16 -5.09
CA CYS A 176 -3.39 -6.72 -5.81
C CYS A 176 -3.17 -6.69 -7.34
N GLY A 177 -4.28 -6.64 -8.07
CA GLY A 177 -4.30 -6.17 -9.44
C GLY A 177 -3.90 -4.70 -9.43
N PHE A 178 -3.34 -4.21 -10.52
CA PHE A 178 -2.82 -2.85 -10.58
C PHE A 178 -3.56 -2.11 -11.68
N MET A 179 -4.17 -1.00 -11.29
CA MET A 179 -4.87 -0.08 -12.16
C MET A 179 -4.19 1.27 -12.08
N TRP A 180 -4.08 1.92 -13.22
CA TRP A 180 -3.52 3.26 -13.31
C TRP A 180 -4.24 4.06 -14.37
N TYR A 181 -4.11 5.37 -14.25
CA TYR A 181 -4.45 6.29 -15.33
C TYR A 181 -3.55 7.52 -15.23
N TYR A 182 -2.66 7.70 -16.20
CA TYR A 182 -1.74 8.84 -16.25
C TYR A 182 -1.97 9.63 -17.55
N PRO A 183 -2.71 10.76 -17.54
CA PRO A 183 -3.01 11.48 -18.78
C PRO A 183 -1.78 12.14 -19.43
N GLY A 184 -0.63 12.16 -18.76
CA GLY A 184 0.65 12.60 -19.27
C GLY A 184 1.77 12.31 -18.27
N PHE A 185 3.01 12.20 -18.73
CA PHE A 185 4.11 11.94 -17.83
C PHE A 185 4.38 13.11 -16.88
N GLU A 186 4.49 12.79 -15.60
CA GLU A 186 5.08 13.66 -14.58
C GLU A 186 6.10 12.86 -13.77
N PRO A 187 7.28 13.44 -13.45
CA PRO A 187 8.32 12.73 -12.71
C PRO A 187 7.97 12.66 -11.21
N ARG A 188 6.92 11.89 -10.87
CA ARG A 188 6.45 11.63 -9.51
C ARG A 188 7.08 10.34 -9.00
N LEU A 189 7.84 10.43 -7.91
CA LEU A 189 8.64 9.31 -7.42
C LEU A 189 7.77 8.16 -6.86
N TRP A 190 6.65 8.46 -6.19
CA TRP A 190 5.68 7.44 -5.78
C TRP A 190 5.17 6.62 -6.96
N ILE A 191 4.73 7.29 -8.03
CA ILE A 191 4.22 6.64 -9.24
C ILE A 191 5.29 5.77 -9.91
N LEU A 192 6.51 6.29 -10.06
CA LEU A 192 7.63 5.51 -10.57
C LEU A 192 7.89 4.26 -9.73
N TYR A 193 7.88 4.39 -8.41
CA TYR A 193 8.06 3.26 -7.51
C TYR A 193 6.92 2.26 -7.60
N GLU A 194 5.67 2.71 -7.65
CA GLU A 194 4.49 1.85 -7.76
C GLU A 194 4.51 1.04 -9.05
N VAL A 195 4.82 1.68 -10.19
CA VAL A 195 5.01 1.00 -11.46
C VAL A 195 6.18 0.01 -11.36
N ALA A 196 7.33 0.42 -10.80
CA ALA A 196 8.50 -0.44 -10.65
C ALA A 196 8.19 -1.68 -9.79
N GLU A 197 7.57 -1.49 -8.63
CA GLU A 197 7.16 -2.54 -7.71
C GLU A 197 6.24 -3.52 -8.44
N TYR A 198 5.20 -3.04 -9.13
CA TYR A 198 4.28 -3.90 -9.86
C TYR A 198 4.99 -4.71 -10.96
N VAL A 199 5.69 -4.04 -11.88
CA VAL A 199 6.28 -4.71 -13.06
C VAL A 199 7.45 -5.63 -12.74
N ARG A 200 8.14 -5.43 -11.60
CA ARG A 200 9.28 -6.25 -11.20
C ARG A 200 8.93 -7.35 -10.20
N THR A 201 7.70 -7.36 -9.67
CA THR A 201 7.25 -8.37 -8.68
C THR A 201 6.03 -9.17 -9.14
N CYS A 202 5.53 -8.91 -10.34
CA CYS A 202 4.40 -9.62 -10.93
C CYS A 202 4.85 -10.33 -12.22
N GLU A 203 4.58 -11.63 -12.30
CA GLU A 203 4.83 -12.42 -13.51
C GLU A 203 4.08 -11.83 -14.72
N ASN A 204 4.73 -11.82 -15.88
CA ASN A 204 4.19 -11.36 -17.17
C ASN A 204 3.72 -9.89 -17.24
N ALA A 205 3.92 -9.11 -16.17
CA ALA A 205 3.55 -7.69 -16.16
C ALA A 205 4.30 -6.92 -17.25
N SER A 206 5.61 -7.12 -17.40
CA SER A 206 6.39 -6.41 -18.42
C SER A 206 6.05 -6.79 -19.87
N GLU A 207 5.47 -7.97 -20.11
CA GLU A 207 5.26 -8.49 -21.47
C GLU A 207 3.92 -8.03 -22.09
N HIS A 208 2.98 -7.55 -21.27
CA HIS A 208 1.62 -7.23 -21.71
C HIS A 208 1.13 -5.82 -21.34
N LEU A 209 1.92 -5.03 -20.60
CA LEU A 209 1.41 -3.80 -19.97
C LEU A 209 1.93 -2.48 -20.54
N VAL A 210 2.70 -2.46 -21.63
CA VAL A 210 3.23 -1.18 -22.15
C VAL A 210 2.11 -0.42 -22.88
N THR A 211 1.31 0.30 -22.10
CA THR A 211 0.42 1.35 -22.57
C THR A 211 1.20 2.65 -22.72
N GLU A 212 0.70 3.57 -23.56
CA GLU A 212 1.42 4.82 -23.83
C GLU A 212 1.59 5.69 -22.58
N ASP A 213 0.71 5.57 -21.59
CA ASP A 213 0.74 6.35 -20.36
C ASP A 213 1.80 5.89 -19.32
N ILE A 214 2.33 4.66 -19.42
CA ILE A 214 3.41 4.17 -18.55
C ILE A 214 4.76 4.02 -19.24
N LYS A 215 4.79 4.19 -20.55
CA LYS A 215 5.97 3.95 -21.39
C LYS A 215 7.22 4.69 -20.91
N GLU A 216 7.07 5.94 -20.49
CA GLU A 216 8.20 6.74 -19.98
C GLU A 216 8.69 6.21 -18.62
N PHE A 217 7.79 5.84 -17.70
CA PHE A 217 8.19 5.19 -16.44
C PHE A 217 8.92 3.88 -16.69
N MET A 218 8.43 3.04 -17.61
CA MET A 218 9.08 1.78 -17.99
C MET A 218 10.48 1.99 -18.59
N GLY A 219 10.64 3.03 -19.43
CA GLY A 219 11.94 3.44 -19.95
C GLY A 219 12.91 3.83 -18.84
N HIS A 220 12.44 4.63 -17.88
CA HIS A 220 13.26 5.03 -16.74
C HIS A 220 13.60 3.85 -15.82
N ILE A 221 12.67 2.93 -15.56
CA ILE A 221 12.91 1.70 -14.78
C ILE A 221 13.96 0.80 -15.46
N THR A 222 14.00 0.78 -16.79
CA THR A 222 15.02 0.06 -17.56
C THR A 222 16.37 0.77 -17.44
N GLU A 223 16.40 2.10 -17.61
CA GLU A 223 17.62 2.91 -17.47
C GLU A 223 18.28 2.72 -16.09
N MET A 224 17.49 2.62 -15.02
CA MET A 224 18.00 2.39 -13.65
C MET A 224 18.84 1.12 -13.51
N GLN A 225 18.61 0.09 -14.34
CA GLN A 225 19.40 -1.14 -14.32
C GLN A 225 20.84 -0.91 -14.80
N GLU A 226 21.03 0.07 -15.70
CA GLU A 226 22.31 0.40 -16.32
C GLU A 226 23.05 1.50 -15.57
N VAL A 227 22.36 2.60 -15.26
CA VAL A 227 23.00 3.82 -14.71
C VAL A 227 22.79 3.99 -13.20
N GLY A 228 21.85 3.23 -12.62
CA GLY A 228 21.47 3.33 -11.21
C GLY A 228 20.29 4.27 -10.95
N VAL A 229 19.62 4.04 -9.81
CA VAL A 229 18.42 4.77 -9.40
C VAL A 229 18.71 6.26 -9.21
N GLY A 230 19.64 6.63 -8.32
CA GLY A 230 19.94 8.03 -8.01
C GLY A 230 20.23 8.89 -9.25
N ALA A 231 21.09 8.40 -10.15
CA ALA A 231 21.42 9.09 -11.39
C ALA A 231 20.20 9.29 -12.30
N THR A 232 19.33 8.28 -12.41
CA THR A 232 18.08 8.37 -13.18
C THR A 232 17.12 9.36 -12.55
N LEU A 233 16.95 9.30 -11.22
CA LEU A 233 16.05 10.21 -10.49
C LEU A 233 16.46 11.68 -10.69
N ASP A 234 17.76 11.97 -10.61
CA ASP A 234 18.29 13.32 -10.76
C ASP A 234 18.19 13.81 -12.21
N LYS A 235 18.48 12.94 -13.19
CA LYS A 235 18.39 13.25 -14.62
C LYS A 235 16.99 13.69 -15.05
N TYR A 236 15.95 13.00 -14.56
CA TYR A 236 14.55 13.26 -14.94
C TYR A 236 13.77 14.11 -13.93
N GLY A 237 14.43 14.58 -12.86
CA GLY A 237 13.82 15.49 -11.89
C GLY A 237 12.70 14.88 -11.05
N TYR A 238 12.84 13.61 -10.67
CA TYR A 238 11.84 12.92 -9.86
C TYR A 238 11.67 13.51 -8.47
N LYS A 239 10.42 13.77 -8.08
CA LYS A 239 10.06 14.42 -6.81
C LYS A 239 8.90 13.73 -6.09
N CYS A 240 8.88 13.88 -4.78
CA CYS A 240 7.72 13.62 -3.93
C CYS A 240 7.09 14.95 -3.51
N THR A 241 5.80 14.91 -3.14
CA THR A 241 5.15 16.05 -2.48
C THR A 241 5.85 16.38 -1.16
N PHE A 242 6.20 15.36 -0.38
CA PHE A 242 6.97 15.50 0.86
C PHE A 242 8.38 14.95 0.67
N ALA A 243 9.40 15.74 1.03
CA ALA A 243 10.81 15.33 0.87
C ALA A 243 11.14 14.02 1.62
N ARG A 244 10.54 13.81 2.80
CA ARG A 244 10.67 12.59 3.61
C ARG A 244 10.26 11.31 2.87
N ASP A 245 9.33 11.42 1.92
CA ASP A 245 8.87 10.25 1.17
C ASP A 245 9.97 9.76 0.23
N LYS A 246 10.84 10.65 -0.26
CA LYS A 246 12.00 10.25 -1.06
C LYS A 246 12.96 9.39 -0.23
N GLU A 247 13.18 9.74 1.04
CA GLU A 247 14.00 8.96 1.98
C GLU A 247 13.37 7.59 2.28
N PHE A 248 12.04 7.52 2.30
CA PHE A 248 11.33 6.25 2.44
C PHE A 248 11.44 5.38 1.18
N ILE A 249 11.14 5.93 0.00
CA ILE A 249 10.99 5.19 -1.26
C ILE A 249 12.32 4.77 -1.88
N ALA A 250 13.35 5.63 -1.82
CA ALA A 250 14.60 5.38 -2.54
C ALA A 250 15.27 4.04 -2.15
N PRO A 251 15.37 3.65 -0.86
CA PRO A 251 15.85 2.33 -0.45
C PRO A 251 15.07 1.17 -1.07
N TRP A 252 13.73 1.26 -1.15
CA TRP A 252 12.90 0.23 -1.76
C TRP A 252 13.18 0.08 -3.24
N LEU A 253 13.22 1.20 -3.96
CA LEU A 253 13.45 1.23 -5.40
C LEU A 253 14.87 0.73 -5.74
N GLU A 254 15.88 1.16 -4.98
CA GLU A 254 17.27 0.70 -5.17
C GLU A 254 17.43 -0.79 -4.89
N LEU A 255 16.85 -1.30 -3.80
CA LEU A 255 16.89 -2.73 -3.51
C LEU A 255 16.18 -3.53 -4.61
N LEU A 256 15.01 -3.08 -5.08
CA LEU A 256 14.25 -3.76 -6.13
C LEU A 256 15.04 -3.82 -7.45
N VAL A 257 15.61 -2.69 -7.88
CA VAL A 257 16.44 -2.62 -9.10
C VAL A 257 17.70 -3.48 -8.94
N LEU A 258 18.33 -3.46 -7.76
CA LEU A 258 19.52 -4.26 -7.47
C LEU A 258 19.22 -5.76 -7.58
N LEU A 259 18.15 -6.25 -6.95
CA LEU A 259 17.77 -7.66 -6.99
C LEU A 259 17.50 -8.11 -8.43
N ASN A 260 16.78 -7.29 -9.20
CA ASN A 260 16.49 -7.59 -10.59
C ASN A 260 17.77 -7.61 -11.46
N ARG A 261 18.70 -6.66 -11.25
CA ARG A 261 20.00 -6.62 -11.93
C ARG A 261 20.87 -7.85 -11.63
N LEU A 262 20.73 -8.43 -10.44
CA LEU A 262 21.43 -9.65 -10.02
C LEU A 262 20.77 -10.94 -10.57
N GLY A 263 19.72 -10.81 -11.39
CA GLY A 263 19.01 -11.94 -11.97
C GLY A 263 18.29 -12.81 -10.95
N ILE A 264 17.93 -12.25 -9.78
CA ILE A 264 17.08 -12.92 -8.80
C ILE A 264 15.69 -13.07 -9.43
N ASP A 265 15.12 -14.25 -9.33
CA ASP A 265 13.78 -14.54 -9.87
C ASP A 265 12.70 -13.76 -9.11
N VAL A 266 11.54 -13.62 -9.75
CA VAL A 266 10.45 -12.80 -9.23
C VAL A 266 9.91 -13.29 -7.88
N ASP A 267 9.86 -14.61 -7.65
CA ASP A 267 9.41 -15.18 -6.38
C ASP A 267 10.39 -14.81 -5.27
N ASP A 268 11.68 -14.87 -5.55
CA ASP A 268 12.74 -14.57 -4.59
C ASP A 268 12.84 -13.08 -4.30
N ILE A 269 12.61 -12.22 -5.31
CA ILE A 269 12.40 -10.79 -5.12
C ILE A 269 11.22 -10.56 -4.17
N ARG A 270 10.07 -11.21 -4.39
CA ARG A 270 8.89 -11.06 -3.53
C ARG A 270 9.20 -11.50 -2.10
N ARG A 271 9.89 -12.64 -1.91
CA ARG A 271 10.29 -13.13 -0.58
C ARG A 271 11.17 -12.13 0.15
N VAL A 272 12.14 -11.52 -0.55
CA VAL A 272 12.98 -10.44 0.00
C VAL A 272 12.13 -9.23 0.39
N GLN A 273 11.29 -8.73 -0.52
CA GLN A 273 10.49 -7.53 -0.28
C GLN A 273 9.46 -7.73 0.84
N ASP A 274 8.85 -8.91 0.93
CA ASP A 274 7.98 -9.30 2.04
C ASP A 274 8.76 -9.34 3.36
N GLY A 275 9.97 -9.88 3.35
CA GLY A 275 10.89 -9.83 4.48
C GLY A 275 11.07 -8.41 5.03
N ILE A 276 11.43 -7.47 4.14
CA ILE A 276 11.60 -6.04 4.50
C ILE A 276 10.30 -5.40 5.01
N THR A 277 9.17 -5.74 4.39
CA THR A 277 7.85 -5.16 4.69
C THR A 277 7.34 -5.58 6.06
N TRP A 278 7.41 -6.88 6.37
CA TRP A 278 6.77 -7.46 7.55
C TRP A 278 7.70 -7.50 8.76
N PHE A 279 9.02 -7.64 8.57
CA PHE A 279 10.01 -7.70 9.66
C PHE A 279 10.79 -6.38 9.80
N ARG A 280 10.05 -5.32 10.15
CA ARG A 280 10.55 -3.93 10.16
C ARG A 280 11.73 -3.67 11.09
N SER A 281 11.79 -4.36 12.23
CA SER A 281 12.86 -4.25 13.21
C SER A 281 14.04 -5.19 12.93
N CYS A 282 13.95 -6.01 11.88
CA CYS A 282 15.00 -6.95 11.54
C CYS A 282 16.11 -6.21 10.79
N GLU A 283 17.24 -6.01 11.47
CA GLU A 283 18.44 -5.39 10.91
C GLU A 283 19.05 -6.24 9.78
N SER A 284 19.14 -7.55 10.04
CA SER A 284 19.77 -8.51 9.14
C SER A 284 18.81 -9.62 8.74
N MET A 285 18.67 -9.86 7.44
CA MET A 285 17.86 -10.96 6.91
C MET A 285 18.71 -11.89 6.06
N VAL A 286 18.46 -13.20 6.16
CA VAL A 286 19.10 -14.23 5.35
C VAL A 286 18.03 -15.06 4.67
N ILE A 287 18.04 -15.06 3.34
CA ILE A 287 17.02 -15.71 2.50
C ILE A 287 17.72 -16.64 1.52
N GLY A 288 17.30 -17.91 1.50
CA GLY A 288 17.76 -18.88 0.52
C GLY A 288 17.02 -18.68 -0.80
N THR A 289 17.76 -18.34 -1.86
CA THR A 289 17.26 -18.13 -3.22
C THR A 289 17.78 -19.22 -4.16
N PHE A 290 17.20 -19.35 -5.35
CA PHE A 290 17.75 -20.23 -6.39
C PHE A 290 19.19 -19.84 -6.78
N ASN A 291 19.53 -18.56 -6.66
CA ASN A 291 20.85 -18.01 -6.96
C ASN A 291 21.82 -18.10 -5.77
N GLY A 292 21.42 -18.74 -4.67
CA GLY A 292 22.20 -18.92 -3.45
C GLY A 292 21.65 -18.12 -2.27
N THR A 293 22.47 -17.89 -1.25
CA THR A 293 22.03 -17.16 -0.06
C THR A 293 22.15 -15.67 -0.27
N VAL A 294 21.02 -14.96 -0.18
CA VAL A 294 20.95 -13.50 -0.11
C VAL A 294 20.96 -13.09 1.36
N LYS A 295 21.93 -12.27 1.76
CA LYS A 295 21.95 -11.60 3.06
C LYS A 295 21.72 -10.10 2.86
N ILE A 296 20.86 -9.49 3.66
CA ILE A 296 20.56 -8.06 3.60
C ILE A 296 20.76 -7.45 4.97
N GLU A 297 21.65 -6.46 5.05
CA GLU A 297 21.84 -5.56 6.18
C GLU A 297 21.12 -4.25 5.83
N ARG A 298 19.88 -4.12 6.28
CA ARG A 298 18.93 -3.13 5.71
C ARG A 298 19.27 -1.70 6.10
N PHE A 299 19.79 -1.48 7.30
CA PHE A 299 20.09 -0.13 7.82
C PHE A 299 21.46 0.36 7.37
N GLU A 300 22.29 -0.57 6.89
CA GLU A 300 23.62 -0.38 6.33
C GLU A 300 23.58 -0.24 4.80
N GLY A 301 22.42 -0.53 4.19
CA GLY A 301 22.26 -0.48 2.75
C GLY A 301 23.12 -1.51 2.02
N THR A 302 23.24 -2.72 2.57
CA THR A 302 24.17 -3.75 2.07
C THR A 302 23.47 -5.06 1.76
N LEU A 303 23.76 -5.62 0.59
CA LEU A 303 23.29 -6.93 0.14
C LEU A 303 24.50 -7.82 -0.19
N THR A 304 24.52 -9.05 0.32
CA THR A 304 25.55 -10.04 0.00
C THR A 304 24.94 -11.23 -0.73
N LEU A 305 25.52 -11.60 -1.88
CA LEU A 305 25.13 -12.76 -2.68
C LEU A 305 26.38 -13.44 -3.23
N GLY A 306 26.52 -14.75 -2.98
CA GLY A 306 27.68 -15.53 -3.45
C GLY A 306 29.02 -15.00 -2.95
N GLY A 307 29.05 -14.44 -1.73
CA GLY A 307 30.24 -13.82 -1.12
C GLY A 307 30.61 -12.44 -1.68
N ARG A 308 29.84 -11.90 -2.63
CA ARG A 308 30.01 -10.53 -3.15
C ARG A 308 29.06 -9.58 -2.45
N GLU A 309 29.56 -8.39 -2.16
CA GLU A 309 28.81 -7.32 -1.53
C GLU A 309 28.33 -6.29 -2.56
N TYR A 310 27.11 -5.81 -2.39
CA TYR A 310 26.45 -4.79 -3.20
C TYR A 310 25.84 -3.74 -2.28
N LYS A 311 25.80 -2.49 -2.74
CA LYS A 311 25.25 -1.36 -1.98
C LYS A 311 23.93 -0.88 -2.57
N PHE A 312 23.06 -0.39 -1.69
CA PHE A 312 21.84 0.34 -1.97
C PHE A 312 21.62 1.40 -0.88
N ALA A 313 20.71 2.35 -1.08
CA ALA A 313 20.38 3.35 -0.07
C ALA A 313 19.86 2.69 1.22
N PRO A 314 20.40 3.02 2.41
CA PRO A 314 19.99 2.38 3.65
C PRO A 314 18.54 2.71 3.99
N PHE A 315 17.81 1.72 4.52
CA PHE A 315 16.50 1.96 5.10
C PHE A 315 16.67 2.80 6.37
N THR A 316 15.75 3.72 6.61
CA THR A 316 15.73 4.51 7.85
C THR A 316 15.13 3.72 9.01
N GLN A 317 15.76 3.84 10.19
CA GLN A 317 15.22 3.28 11.43
C GLN A 317 14.09 4.15 11.95
N TRP A 318 12.86 3.87 11.52
CA TRP A 318 11.68 4.63 11.96
C TRP A 318 11.18 4.26 13.36
N VAL A 319 12.09 4.00 14.30
CA VAL A 319 11.78 3.48 15.65
C VAL A 319 11.22 4.57 16.59
N SER A 320 11.22 5.85 16.19
CA SER A 320 11.09 6.98 17.14
C SER A 320 10.09 8.09 16.78
N PHE A 321 9.08 7.83 15.93
CA PHE A 321 8.17 8.89 15.45
C PHE A 321 6.71 8.74 15.85
N LEU A 322 6.41 8.11 16.99
CA LEU A 322 5.15 8.45 17.65
C LEU A 322 5.40 9.78 18.36
N PRO A 323 4.71 10.89 18.02
CA PRO A 323 4.70 12.06 18.88
C PRO A 323 4.25 11.60 20.27
N GLU A 324 4.95 12.03 21.32
CA GLU A 324 4.49 11.83 22.71
C GLU A 324 3.08 12.40 22.94
#